data_AF-A0A3D5XCX3-F1
#
_entry.id   AF-A0A3D5XCX3-F1
#
_cell.length_a   1.000
_cell.length_b   1.000
_cell.length_c   1.000
_cell.angle_alpha   90.00
_cell.angle_beta   90.00
_cell.angle_gamma   90.00
#
_symmetry.space_group_name_H-M   'P 1'
#
loop_
_entity.id
_entity.type
_entity.pdbx_description
1 polymer ?
#
loop_
_entity_poly.entity_id
_entity_poly.type
_entity_poly.pdbx_seq_one_letter_code
_entity_poly.pdbx_strand_id
1 'polypeptide(L)' 'GTKQVAAGYIIYGSSTMLVYTTGSGVFGFTLDPSIGEFCLSNYNIKTPEDGSIYSINEGNYVKMPKGI' A
#
# COMPACT_ATOMS: atom_id res chain seq x y z
N GLY A 1 -7.49 -11.59 -8.49
CA GLY A 1 -7.79 -12.34 -7.26
C GLY A 1 -9.05 -11.80 -6.62
N THR A 2 -10.23 -12.27 -7.04
CA THR A 2 -11.54 -11.77 -6.55
C THR A 2 -12.11 -12.58 -5.40
N LYS A 3 -11.46 -13.69 -5.02
CA LYS A 3 -11.86 -14.59 -3.91
C LYS A 3 -10.88 -14.54 -2.74
N GLN A 4 -10.08 -13.48 -2.61
CA GLN A 4 -9.15 -13.34 -1.50
C GLN A 4 -9.92 -13.04 -0.21
N VAL A 5 -9.59 -13.76 0.87
CA VAL A 5 -10.14 -13.52 2.21
C VAL A 5 -9.35 -12.47 2.99
N ALA A 6 -8.10 -12.24 2.57
CA ALA A 6 -7.23 -11.19 3.08
C ALA A 6 -6.16 -10.85 2.03
N ALA A 7 -5.62 -9.63 2.11
CA ALA A 7 -4.50 -9.16 1.31
C ALA A 7 -3.70 -8.12 2.09
N GLY A 8 -2.43 -7.95 1.75
CA GLY A 8 -1.59 -6.95 2.39
C GLY A 8 -0.15 -7.00 1.92
N TYR A 9 0.66 -6.10 2.44
CA TYR A 9 2.09 -6.00 2.18
C TYR A 9 2.82 -5.47 3.41
N ILE A 10 4.13 -5.69 3.44
CA ILE A 10 5.04 -5.04 4.40
C ILE A 10 5.98 -4.13 3.62
N ILE A 11 6.10 -2.86 4.04
CA ILE A 11 7.08 -1.92 3.51
C ILE A 11 8.21 -1.78 4.54
N TYR A 12 9.44 -1.97 4.08
CA TYR A 12 10.67 -1.68 4.82
C TYR A 12 11.24 -0.35 4.32
N GLY A 13 10.67 0.75 4.81
CA GLY A 13 11.08 2.12 4.46
C GLY A 13 11.87 2.77 5.59
N SER A 14 11.65 4.07 5.81
CA SER A 14 12.13 4.76 7.02
C SER A 14 11.53 4.17 8.31
N SER A 15 10.39 3.49 8.20
CA SER A 15 9.83 2.60 9.22
C SER A 15 9.33 1.30 8.56
N THR A 16 9.18 0.24 9.35
CA THR A 16 8.57 -1.01 8.91
C THR A 16 7.06 -0.95 9.14
N MET A 17 6.28 -1.01 8.07
CA MET A 17 4.81 -0.96 8.14
C MET A 17 4.16 -2.19 7.54
N LEU A 18 3.21 -2.78 8.26
CA LEU A 18 2.26 -3.76 7.75
C LEU A 18 0.98 -3.04 7.33
N VAL A 19 0.59 -3.15 6.07
CA VAL A 19 -0.72 -2.68 5.57
C VAL A 19 -1.50 -3.88 5.09
N TYR A 20 -2.70 -4.10 5.65
CA TYR A 20 -3.52 -5.26 5.26
C TYR A 20 -5.03 -5.00 5.33
N THR A 21 -5.80 -5.90 4.71
CA THR A 21 -7.26 -5.93 4.69
C THR A 21 -7.78 -7.37 4.81
N THR A 22 -8.97 -7.52 5.39
CA THR A 22 -9.77 -8.76 5.42
C THR A 22 -11.17 -8.57 4.81
N GLY A 23 -11.38 -7.47 4.08
CA GLY A 23 -12.66 -7.10 3.48
C GLY A 23 -13.43 -5.98 4.21
N SER A 24 -13.07 -5.65 5.44
CA SER A 24 -13.76 -4.60 6.24
C SER A 24 -13.07 -3.23 6.26
N GLY A 25 -12.15 -2.98 5.33
CA GLY A 25 -11.30 -1.79 5.31
C GLY A 25 -9.81 -2.13 5.21
N VAL A 26 -8.96 -1.10 5.13
CA VAL A 26 -7.50 -1.25 5.03
C VAL A 26 -6.87 -0.62 6.26
N PHE A 27 -5.96 -1.32 6.93
CA PHE A 27 -5.35 -0.88 8.18
C PHE A 27 -3.84 -0.89 8.07
N GLY A 28 -3.20 0.17 8.57
CA GLY A 28 -1.76 0.31 8.63
C GLY A 28 -1.26 0.19 10.06
N PHE A 29 -0.23 -0.64 10.26
CA PHE A 29 0.43 -0.85 11.53
C PHE A 29 1.92 -0.57 11.35
N THR A 30 2.50 0.18 12.28
CA THR A 30 3.94 0.45 12.30
C THR A 30 4.59 -0.45 13.35
N LEU A 31 5.71 -1.09 12.99
CA LEU A 31 6.50 -1.88 13.92
C LEU A 31 7.16 -0.96 14.96
N ASP A 32 6.89 -1.19 16.23
CA ASP A 32 7.71 -0.70 17.33
C ASP A 32 8.81 -1.74 17.61
N PRO A 33 10.08 -1.47 17.26
CA PRO A 33 11.16 -2.43 17.43
C PRO A 33 11.56 -2.63 18.90
N SER A 34 11.16 -1.72 19.81
CA SER A 34 11.50 -1.84 21.23
C SER A 34 10.74 -2.97 21.93
N ILE A 35 9.49 -3.22 21.47
CA ILE A 35 8.62 -4.28 21.98
C ILE A 35 8.42 -5.42 20.97
N GLY A 36 8.78 -5.20 19.70
CA GLY A 36 8.66 -6.19 18.64
C GLY A 36 7.23 -6.36 18.10
N GLU A 37 6.38 -5.34 18.24
CA GLU A 37 4.95 -5.40 17.91
C GLU A 37 4.55 -4.42 16.81
N PHE A 38 3.58 -4.83 15.98
CA PHE A 38 2.94 -3.96 15.02
C PHE A 38 1.77 -3.23 15.67
N CYS A 39 1.95 -1.93 15.91
CA CYS A 39 0.96 -1.08 16.54
C CYS A 39 0.11 -0.38 15.49
N LEU A 40 -1.21 -0.31 15.71
CA LEU A 40 -2.13 0.37 14.79
C LEU A 40 -1.76 1.87 14.71
N SER A 41 -1.34 2.30 13.53
CA SER A 41 -0.89 3.67 13.27
C SER A 41 -1.78 4.41 12.28
N ASN A 42 -2.45 3.69 11.38
CA ASN A 42 -3.38 4.25 10.40
C ASN A 42 -4.68 3.43 10.34
N TYR A 43 -5.77 4.04 10.78
CA TYR A 43 -7.10 3.41 10.79
C TYR A 43 -7.83 3.60 9.45
N ASN A 44 -8.35 2.50 8.88
CA ASN A 44 -9.24 2.48 7.71
C ASN A 44 -8.81 3.39 6.54
N ILE A 45 -7.59 3.19 6.06
CA ILE A 45 -6.96 3.95 4.98
C ILE A 45 -7.88 4.01 3.74
N LYS A 46 -7.99 5.19 3.14
CA LYS A 46 -8.69 5.45 1.87
C LYS A 46 -7.76 6.22 0.93
N THR A 47 -7.78 5.85 -0.34
CA THR A 47 -7.18 6.66 -1.40
C THR A 47 -8.04 7.90 -1.62
N PRO A 48 -7.45 9.10 -1.80
CA PRO A 48 -8.21 10.28 -2.18
C PRO A 48 -8.88 10.09 -3.55
N GLU A 49 -9.97 10.82 -3.81
CA GLU A 49 -10.69 10.76 -5.10
C GLU A 49 -9.83 11.28 -6.26
N ASP A 50 -9.04 12.32 -6.00
CA ASP A 50 -8.12 12.94 -6.95
C ASP A 50 -6.68 12.95 -6.42
N GLY A 51 -5.71 13.04 -7.34
CA GLY A 51 -4.29 13.14 -7.02
C GLY A 51 -3.52 13.94 -8.07
N SER A 52 -2.35 14.44 -7.68
CA SER A 52 -1.48 15.26 -8.55
C SER A 52 -0.17 14.55 -8.95
N ILE A 53 -0.05 13.26 -8.61
CA ILE A 53 1.17 12.46 -8.83
C ILE A 53 0.82 11.28 -9.73
N TYR A 54 1.62 11.08 -10.78
CA TYR A 54 1.64 9.84 -11.56
C TYR A 54 2.98 9.13 -11.33
N SER A 55 3.00 7.80 -11.46
CA SER A 55 4.21 7.00 -11.30
C SER A 55 4.29 5.96 -12.40
N ILE A 56 5.21 6.18 -13.34
CA ILE A 56 5.50 5.29 -14.46
C ILE A 56 7.00 5.31 -14.76
N ASN A 57 7.51 4.24 -15.36
CA ASN A 57 8.85 4.24 -15.93
C ASN A 57 8.79 4.71 -17.39
N GLU A 58 9.00 6.01 -17.62
CA GLU A 58 9.00 6.62 -18.96
C GLU A 58 10.13 6.13 -19.88
N GLY A 59 11.17 5.48 -19.34
CA GLY A 59 12.20 4.83 -20.17
C GLY A 59 11.64 3.75 -21.10
N ASN A 60 10.42 3.27 -20.84
CA ASN A 60 9.71 2.31 -21.70
C ASN A 60 8.79 2.95 -22.73
N TYR A 61 8.77 4.29 -22.88
CA TYR A 61 7.81 5.01 -23.71
C TYR A 61 7.60 4.40 -25.11
N VAL A 62 8.68 4.05 -25.82
CA VAL A 62 8.62 3.46 -27.18
C VAL A 62 7.88 2.11 -27.23
N LYS A 63 7.86 1.37 -26.11
CA LYS A 63 7.20 0.06 -25.99
C LYS A 63 5.79 0.14 -25.42
N MET A 64 5.34 1.33 -24.99
CA MET A 64 4.02 1.48 -24.40
C MET A 64 2.93 1.36 -25.48
N PRO A 65 1.82 0.65 -25.20
CA PRO A 65 0.67 0.63 -26.09
C PRO A 65 0.03 2.03 -26.18
N LYS A 66 -0.68 2.27 -27.28
CA LYS A 66 -1.37 3.54 -27.51
C LYS A 66 -2.45 3.75 -26.43
N GLY A 67 -2.47 4.92 -25.79
CA GLY A 67 -3.46 5.28 -24.76
C GLY A 67 -2.96 5.15 -23.33
N ILE A 68 -1.67 4.87 -23.13
CA ILE A 68 -0.95 5.17 -21.88
C ILE A 68 -0.49 6.63 -21.93
#